data_AF-A0A967DA94-F1
#
_entry.id   AF-A0A967DA94-F1
#
_cell.length_a   1.000
_cell.length_b   1.000
_cell.length_c   1.000
_cell.angle_alpha   90.00
_cell.angle_beta   90.00
_cell.angle_gamma   90.00
#
_symmetry.space_group_name_H-M   'P 1'
#
loop_
_entity.id
_entity.type
_entity.pdbx_description
1 polymer ?
#
loop_
_entity_poly.entity_id
_entity_poly.type
_entity_poly.pdbx_seq_one_letter_code
_entity_poly.pdbx_strand_id
1 'polypeptide(L)'
;GTSVSLAALPPPTPQQAEAAELAKARTAYANVVANFQLCQSINAVAMKYKKAGTPDPAPCVAPPPFVPPATASVAPAAAPAKK
;
A
#
# COMPACT_ATOMS: atom_id res chain seq x y z
N GLY A 1 -5.31 16.45 -34.72
CA GLY A 1 -5.56 15.64 -33.53
C GLY A 1 -4.97 14.27 -33.78
N THR A 2 -3.89 13.93 -33.08
CA THR A 2 -3.18 12.66 -33.31
C THR A 2 -3.86 11.59 -32.46
N SER A 3 -4.68 10.76 -33.10
CA SER A 3 -5.28 9.58 -32.49
C SER A 3 -4.17 8.58 -32.18
N VAL A 4 -3.88 8.40 -30.89
CA VAL A 4 -3.06 7.28 -30.41
C VAL A 4 -3.90 6.02 -30.61
N SER A 5 -3.63 5.29 -31.70
CA SER A 5 -4.09 3.93 -31.85
C SER A 5 -3.50 3.12 -30.70
N LEU A 6 -4.34 2.71 -29.76
CA LEU A 6 -3.96 1.80 -28.69
C LEU A 6 -3.76 0.43 -29.34
N ALA A 7 -2.58 0.24 -29.95
CA ALA A 7 -2.15 -1.06 -30.46
C ALA A 7 -2.38 -2.07 -29.34
N ALA A 8 -3.12 -3.14 -29.62
CA ALA A 8 -3.41 -4.17 -28.63
C ALA A 8 -2.08 -4.75 -28.14
N LEU A 9 -1.69 -4.39 -26.90
CA LEU A 9 -0.51 -4.99 -26.29
C LEU A 9 -0.77 -6.49 -26.18
N PRO A 10 0.21 -7.35 -26.54
CA PRO A 10 0.08 -8.78 -26.31
C PRO A 10 -0.24 -9.02 -24.82
N PRO A 11 -1.11 -9.99 -24.50
CA PRO A 11 -1.40 -10.32 -23.11
C PRO A 11 -0.09 -10.61 -22.39
N PRO A 12 0.08 -10.13 -21.15
CA PRO A 12 1.31 -10.33 -20.40
C PRO A 12 1.60 -11.82 -20.31
N THR A 13 2.86 -12.19 -20.49
CA THR A 13 3.27 -13.57 -20.22
C THR A 13 2.97 -13.90 -18.75
N PRO A 14 2.76 -15.18 -18.40
CA PRO A 14 2.54 -15.57 -17.01
C PRO A 14 3.61 -15.00 -16.07
N GLN A 15 4.87 -14.97 -16.51
CA GLN A 15 5.98 -14.39 -15.77
C GLN A 15 5.83 -12.88 -15.52
N GLN A 16 5.25 -12.13 -16.45
CA GLN A 16 4.99 -10.69 -16.28
C GLN A 16 3.83 -10.43 -15.32
N ALA A 17 2.80 -11.28 -15.33
CA ALA A 17 1.70 -11.20 -14.39
C ALA A 17 2.18 -11.48 -12.94
N GLU A 18 3.03 -12.49 -12.76
CA GLU A 18 3.64 -12.81 -11.45
C GLU A 18 4.53 -11.66 -10.94
N ALA A 19 5.36 -11.07 -11.80
CA ALA A 19 6.19 -9.92 -11.44
C ALA A 19 5.34 -8.69 -11.04
N ALA A 20 4.22 -8.46 -11.73
CA ALA A 20 3.30 -7.37 -11.41
C ALA A 20 2.61 -7.58 -10.06
N GLU A 21 2.19 -8.80 -9.74
CA GLU A 21 1.58 -9.13 -8.46
C GLU A 21 2.58 -9.02 -7.30
N LEU A 22 3.82 -9.44 -7.51
CA LEU A 22 4.90 -9.24 -6.54
C LEU A 22 5.16 -7.73 -6.32
N ALA A 23 5.20 -6.93 -7.39
CA ALA A 23 5.34 -5.48 -7.30
C ALA A 23 4.18 -4.85 -6.52
N LYS A 24 2.93 -5.22 -6.80
CA LYS A 24 1.75 -4.76 -6.04
C LYS A 24 1.85 -5.14 -4.57
N ALA A 25 2.27 -6.37 -4.24
CA ALA A 25 2.44 -6.80 -2.86
C ALA A 25 3.51 -5.98 -2.12
N ARG A 26 4.64 -5.68 -2.78
CA ARG A 26 5.67 -4.80 -2.22
C ARG A 26 5.16 -3.37 -2.01
N THR A 27 4.40 -2.83 -2.96
CA THR A 27 3.82 -1.49 -2.84
C THR A 27 2.78 -1.44 -1.72
N ALA A 28 1.91 -2.44 -1.62
CA ALA A 28 0.94 -2.55 -0.54
C ALA A 28 1.66 -2.58 0.82
N TYR A 29 2.71 -3.40 0.95
CA TYR A 29 3.52 -3.44 2.15
C TYR A 29 4.19 -2.11 2.47
N ALA A 30 4.81 -1.46 1.47
CA ALA A 30 5.43 -0.15 1.63
C ALA A 30 4.42 0.90 2.11
N ASN A 31 3.17 0.85 1.65
CA ASN A 31 2.11 1.71 2.14
C ASN A 31 1.76 1.43 3.61
N VAL A 32 1.70 0.17 4.06
CA VAL A 32 1.48 -0.13 5.48
C VAL A 32 2.63 0.41 6.33
N VAL A 33 3.88 0.23 5.89
CA VAL A 33 5.06 0.78 6.57
C VAL A 33 5.04 2.31 6.61
N ALA A 34 4.67 2.97 5.52
CA ALA A 34 4.58 4.43 5.45
C ALA A 34 3.50 4.96 6.41
N ASN A 35 2.34 4.30 6.49
CA ASN A 35 1.29 4.66 7.46
C ASN A 35 1.76 4.49 8.91
N PHE A 36 2.52 3.44 9.20
CA PHE A 36 3.11 3.24 10.52
C PHE A 36 4.10 4.36 10.88
N GLN A 37 4.98 4.76 9.95
CA GLN A 37 5.90 5.87 10.15
C GLN A 37 5.16 7.20 10.33
N LEU A 38 4.09 7.44 9.57
CA LEU A 38 3.25 8.62 9.72
C LEU A 38 2.57 8.67 11.09
N CYS A 39 2.03 7.54 11.57
CA CYS A 39 1.48 7.46 12.91
C CYS A 39 2.55 7.80 13.96
N GLN A 40 3.76 7.24 13.83
CA GLN A 40 4.84 7.54 14.77
C GLN A 40 5.23 9.01 14.77
N SER A 41 5.28 9.65 13.60
CA SER A 41 5.63 11.07 13.51
C SER A 41 4.56 11.96 14.14
N ILE A 42 3.28 11.66 13.91
CA ILE A 42 2.15 12.34 14.57
C ILE A 42 2.25 12.18 16.08
N ASN A 43 2.50 10.97 16.58
CA ASN A 43 2.65 10.71 18.00
C ASN A 43 3.85 11.44 18.59
N ALA A 44 4.98 11.47 17.89
CA ALA A 44 6.16 12.19 18.32
C ALA A 44 5.86 13.69 18.49
N VAL A 45 5.16 14.30 17.53
CA VAL A 45 4.73 15.70 17.62
C VAL A 45 3.73 15.90 18.77
N ALA A 46 2.73 15.02 18.91
CA ALA A 46 1.75 15.10 19.98
C ALA A 46 2.44 15.04 21.36
N MET A 47 3.46 14.19 21.53
CA MET A 47 4.25 14.09 22.75
C MET A 47 5.10 15.35 23.00
N LYS A 48 5.68 15.94 21.95
CA LYS A 48 6.48 17.18 22.08
C LYS A 48 5.65 18.37 22.59
N TYR A 49 4.38 18.45 22.21
CA TYR A 49 3.48 19.54 22.60
C TYR A 49 2.43 19.12 23.64
N LYS A 50 2.60 17.94 24.25
CA LYS A 50 1.66 17.39 25.23
C LYS A 50 1.55 18.32 26.42
N LYS A 51 0.32 18.71 26.76
CA LYS A 51 0.03 19.44 28.00
C LYS A 51 -0.20 18.46 29.14
N ALA A 52 0.08 18.92 30.36
CA ALA A 52 -0.17 18.13 31.56
C ALA A 52 -1.64 17.72 31.64
N GLY A 53 -1.90 16.44 31.94
CA GLY A 53 -3.24 15.88 32.03
C GLY A 53 -3.84 15.38 30.71
N THR A 54 -3.20 15.58 29.56
CA THR A 54 -3.65 14.98 28.30
C THR A 54 -3.23 13.49 28.24
N PRO A 55 -4.12 12.56 27.87
CA PRO A 55 -3.77 11.16 27.64
C PRO A 55 -2.71 10.99 26.55
N ASP A 56 -1.91 9.92 26.65
CA ASP A 56 -0.95 9.57 25.62
C ASP A 56 -1.64 9.21 24.29
N PRO A 57 -1.01 9.56 23.15
CA PRO A 57 -1.53 9.20 21.85
C PRO A 57 -1.54 7.67 21.67
N ALA A 58 -2.51 7.17 20.91
CA ALA A 58 -2.71 5.75 20.70
C ALA A 58 -1.46 5.06 20.10
N PRO A 59 -1.15 3.83 20.52
CA PRO A 59 0.02 3.13 20.00
C PRO A 59 -0.13 2.85 18.50
N CYS A 60 0.92 3.15 17.74
CA CYS A 60 0.98 2.80 16.34
C CYS A 60 1.18 1.29 16.19
N VAL A 61 0.29 0.63 15.45
CA VAL A 61 0.40 -0.81 15.21
C VAL A 61 1.54 -1.08 14.25
N ALA A 62 2.56 -1.82 14.73
CA ALA A 62 3.69 -2.19 13.90
C ALA A 62 3.24 -3.12 12.76
N PRO A 63 3.66 -2.85 11.51
CA PRO A 63 3.37 -3.75 10.41
C PRO A 63 4.01 -5.12 10.68
N PRO A 64 3.32 -6.23 10.39
CA PRO A 64 3.92 -7.56 10.43
C PRO A 64 5.06 -7.63 9.40
N PRO A 65 6.03 -8.55 9.53
CA PRO A 65 7.07 -8.72 8.51
C PRO A 65 6.47 -9.04 7.15
N PHE A 66 7.06 -8.51 6.08
CA PHE A 66 6.63 -8.82 4.72
C PHE A 66 6.82 -10.31 4.42
N VAL A 67 5.72 -11.02 4.25
CA VAL A 67 5.72 -12.38 3.71
C VAL A 67 5.37 -12.27 2.24
N PRO A 68 6.27 -12.66 1.31
CA PRO A 68 5.93 -12.68 -0.10
C PRO A 68 4.74 -13.63 -0.31
N PRO A 69 3.68 -13.19 -1.02
CA PRO A 69 2.53 -14.05 -1.25
C PRO A 69 2.98 -15.31 -1.98
N ALA A 70 2.67 -16.49 -1.40
CA ALA A 70 3.20 -17.78 -1.86
C ALA A 70 2.80 -18.11 -3.32
N THR A 71 1.75 -17.49 -3.81
CA THR A 71 1.36 -17.36 -5.21
C THR A 71 0.44 -16.15 -5.29
N ALA A 72 0.33 -15.50 -6.44
CA ALA A 72 -0.70 -14.50 -6.73
C ALA A 72 -2.12 -15.12 -6.71
N SER A 73 -2.57 -15.60 -5.55
CA SER A 73 -3.92 -16.09 -5.32
C SER A 73 -4.86 -14.89 -5.31
N VAL A 74 -5.26 -14.52 -6.52
CA VAL A 74 -6.45 -13.75 -6.92
C VAL A 74 -7.34 -13.36 -5.73
N ALA A 75 -7.13 -12.17 -5.18
CA ALA A 75 -8.21 -11.41 -4.57
C ALA A 75 -8.71 -10.46 -5.67
N PRO A 76 -9.97 -10.57 -6.14
CA PRO A 76 -10.46 -9.67 -7.17
C PRO A 76 -10.42 -8.24 -6.64
N ALA A 77 -9.72 -7.37 -7.37
CA ALA A 77 -9.73 -5.94 -7.11
C ALA A 77 -11.19 -5.46 -7.16
N ALA A 78 -11.66 -4.87 -6.07
CA ALA A 78 -12.92 -4.14 -6.07
C ALA A 78 -12.81 -3.03 -7.13
N ALA A 79 -13.63 -3.15 -8.19
CA ALA A 79 -13.69 -2.19 -9.27
C ALA A 79 -14.05 -0.80 -8.72
N PRO A 80 -13.43 0.29 -9.19
CA PRO A 80 -13.88 1.62 -8.83
C PRO A 80 -15.31 1.83 -9.36
N ALA A 81 -16.23 2.13 -8.45
CA ALA A 81 -17.60 2.47 -8.77
C ALA A 81 -17.64 3.69 -9.70
N LYS A 82 -18.20 3.50 -10.90
CA LYS A 82 -18.53 4.59 -11.82
C LYS A 82 -19.64 5.46 -11.21
N LYS A 83 -19.46 6.79 -11.28
CA LYS A 83 -20.55 7.76 -11.30
C LYS A 83 -20.65 8.33 -12.70
#